data_AF-A0A2B7XTY3-F1
#
_entry.id   AF-A0A2B7XTY3-F1
#
_cell.length_a   1.000
_cell.length_b   1.000
_cell.length_c   1.000
_cell.angle_alpha   90.00
_cell.angle_beta   90.00
_cell.angle_gamma   90.00
#
_symmetry.space_group_name_H-M   'P 1'
#
loop_
_entity.id
_entity.type
_entity.pdbx_description
1 polymer ?
#
loop_
_entity_poly.entity_id
_entity_poly.type
_entity_poly.pdbx_seq_one_letter_code
_entity_poly.pdbx_strand_id
1 'polypeptide(L)'
;MAHIPGPWEYVRQWTRWGTDWPVWDIRCNVDGSRATNAQTLTVAAGTQLTIREVYHEGPMQYYIVKVPEGEMAATWDEDREAWFKMGADDLVAQILCLFWSNWLKREAQATLPKALTMRRIPVAN
;
A
#
# COMPACT_ATOMS: atom_id res chain seq x y z
N MET A 1 4.54 22.07 12.43
CA MET A 1 5.36 20.83 12.43
C MET A 1 4.75 19.86 11.45
N ALA A 2 5.54 19.19 10.61
CA ALA A 2 5.02 18.11 9.77
C ALA A 2 4.65 16.92 10.65
N HIS A 3 3.46 16.37 10.47
CA HIS A 3 3.03 15.16 11.18
C HIS A 3 3.92 13.98 10.76
N ILE A 4 4.50 13.27 11.72
CA ILE A 4 5.24 12.03 11.48
C ILE A 4 4.27 10.89 11.84
N PRO A 5 3.82 10.10 10.85
CA PRO A 5 2.84 9.06 11.12
C PRO A 5 3.37 8.03 12.11
N GLY A 6 2.52 7.60 13.04
CA GLY A 6 2.78 6.45 13.88
C GLY A 6 2.74 5.13 13.09
N PRO A 7 3.31 4.03 13.63
CA PRO A 7 3.13 2.72 13.03
C PRO A 7 1.63 2.40 12.93
N TRP A 8 1.21 1.88 11.77
CA TRP A 8 -0.19 1.51 11.50
C TRP A 8 -1.21 2.65 11.47
N GLU A 9 -0.80 3.92 11.57
CA GLU A 9 -1.75 5.05 11.58
C GLU A 9 -2.61 5.10 10.31
N TYR A 10 -2.02 4.83 9.15
CA TYR A 10 -2.72 4.81 7.85
C TYR A 10 -2.63 3.45 7.16
N VAL A 11 -2.19 2.40 7.88
CA VAL A 11 -2.00 1.05 7.34
C VAL A 11 -2.75 0.08 8.23
N ARG A 12 -3.63 -0.72 7.64
CA ARG A 12 -4.36 -1.78 8.35
C ARG A 12 -3.37 -2.77 8.96
N GLN A 13 -3.43 -2.92 10.29
CA GLN A 13 -2.55 -3.83 11.02
C GLN A 13 -3.05 -5.27 10.90
N TRP A 14 -2.22 -6.16 10.39
CA TRP A 14 -2.51 -7.60 10.24
C TRP A 14 -2.12 -8.37 11.51
N THR A 15 -2.77 -9.49 11.82
CA THR A 15 -2.68 -10.17 13.15
C THR A 15 -1.35 -10.88 13.44
N ARG A 16 -0.44 -10.96 12.47
CA ARG A 16 0.86 -11.65 12.58
C ARG A 16 2.07 -10.75 12.31
N TRP A 17 1.87 -9.43 12.40
CA TRP A 17 2.94 -8.44 12.30
C TRP A 17 4.11 -8.78 13.23
N GLY A 18 5.34 -8.76 12.70
CA GLY A 18 6.57 -9.11 13.43
C GLY A 18 7.00 -10.58 13.36
N THR A 19 6.26 -11.45 12.64
CA THR A 19 6.67 -12.84 12.43
C THR A 19 7.45 -13.07 11.12
N ASP A 20 7.52 -12.05 10.25
CA ASP A 20 8.24 -12.01 8.96
C ASP A 20 7.96 -13.19 7.99
N TRP A 21 6.88 -13.93 8.20
CA TRP A 21 6.50 -15.03 7.32
C TRP A 21 5.69 -14.55 6.12
N PRO A 22 5.93 -15.12 4.92
CA PRO A 22 5.04 -14.93 3.79
C PRO A 22 3.64 -15.44 4.13
N VAL A 23 2.65 -14.80 3.54
CA VAL A 23 1.24 -15.08 3.79
C VAL A 23 0.52 -15.47 2.50
N TRP A 24 -0.53 -16.26 2.67
CA TRP A 24 -1.43 -16.68 1.58
C TRP A 24 -2.73 -15.89 1.54
N ASP A 25 -2.97 -15.06 2.57
CA ASP A 25 -3.96 -14.00 2.51
C ASP A 25 -3.35 -12.80 1.78
N ILE A 26 -3.68 -12.67 0.50
CA ILE A 26 -2.96 -11.80 -0.44
C ILE A 26 -3.56 -10.40 -0.59
N ARG A 27 -4.70 -10.10 0.05
CA ARG A 27 -5.38 -8.80 -0.14
C ARG A 27 -4.80 -7.71 0.74
N CYS A 28 -5.01 -7.84 2.05
CA CYS A 28 -4.51 -6.93 3.07
C CYS A 28 -3.66 -7.66 4.13
N ASN A 29 -3.14 -8.86 3.82
CA ASN A 29 -2.50 -9.77 4.77
C ASN A 29 -3.51 -10.33 5.81
N VAL A 30 -3.08 -11.31 6.62
CA VAL A 30 -3.94 -12.10 7.53
C VAL A 30 -4.71 -11.19 8.49
N ASP A 31 -6.04 -11.25 8.41
CA ASP A 31 -7.00 -10.43 9.16
C ASP A 31 -6.83 -8.91 8.97
N GLY A 32 -6.03 -8.45 8.00
CA GLY A 32 -5.82 -7.02 7.77
C GLY A 32 -7.10 -6.29 7.38
N SER A 33 -8.01 -6.94 6.63
CA SER A 33 -9.31 -6.32 6.28
C SER A 33 -10.25 -6.11 7.47
N ARG A 34 -9.98 -6.78 8.61
CA ARG A 34 -10.73 -6.64 9.86
C ARG A 34 -10.13 -5.59 10.79
N ALA A 35 -8.98 -5.01 10.45
CA ALA A 35 -8.33 -4.00 11.26
C ALA A 35 -9.10 -2.67 11.18
N THR A 36 -9.62 -2.20 12.32
CA THR A 36 -10.45 -0.99 12.41
C THR A 36 -9.71 0.23 12.96
N ASN A 37 -8.42 0.09 13.31
CA ASN A 37 -7.63 1.12 13.95
C ASN A 37 -6.93 2.09 12.96
N ALA A 38 -6.94 1.79 11.66
CA ALA A 38 -6.31 2.63 10.66
C ALA A 38 -7.18 3.86 10.32
N GLN A 39 -6.54 5.03 10.22
CA GLN A 39 -7.13 6.27 9.74
C GLN A 39 -7.02 6.38 8.21
N THR A 40 -7.76 7.33 7.63
CA THR A 40 -7.69 7.63 6.19
C THR A 40 -6.76 8.81 5.93
N LEU A 41 -5.69 8.58 5.15
CA LEU A 41 -4.78 9.63 4.73
C LEU A 41 -5.36 10.39 3.52
N THR A 42 -5.49 11.71 3.63
CA THR A 42 -5.84 12.55 2.49
C THR A 42 -4.60 12.86 1.65
N VAL A 43 -4.62 12.47 0.38
CA VAL A 43 -3.52 12.67 -0.58
C VAL A 43 -4.03 13.17 -1.91
N ALA A 44 -3.19 13.90 -2.64
CA ALA A 44 -3.49 14.33 -4.00
C ALA A 44 -3.12 13.24 -5.02
N ALA A 45 -3.84 13.18 -6.13
CA ALA A 45 -3.40 12.42 -7.29
C ALA A 45 -2.04 12.95 -7.77
N GLY A 46 -1.13 12.05 -8.17
CA GLY A 46 0.26 12.40 -8.48
C GLY A 46 1.20 12.44 -7.27
N THR A 47 0.70 12.31 -6.04
CA THR A 47 1.56 12.18 -4.86
C THR A 47 2.31 10.84 -4.90
N GLN A 48 3.61 10.87 -4.58
CA GLN A 48 4.41 9.69 -4.32
C GLN A 48 4.24 9.26 -2.85
N LEU A 49 3.94 7.99 -2.65
CA LEU A 49 3.87 7.32 -1.35
C LEU A 49 5.07 6.41 -1.19
N THR A 50 5.59 6.32 0.04
CA THR A 50 6.77 5.51 0.37
C THR A 50 6.46 4.60 1.54
N ILE A 51 6.74 3.31 1.38
CA ILE A 51 6.81 2.32 2.45
C ILE A 51 8.31 2.03 2.70
N ARG A 52 8.71 1.93 3.95
CA ARG A 52 10.11 1.71 4.37
C ARG A 52 10.29 0.28 4.88
N GLU A 53 11.53 -0.08 5.18
CA GLU A 53 11.90 -1.34 5.86
C GLU A 53 11.71 -2.59 4.98
N VAL A 54 11.93 -2.45 3.67
CA VAL A 54 11.96 -3.59 2.74
C VAL A 54 13.36 -4.18 2.68
N TYR A 55 13.54 -5.43 3.13
CA TYR A 55 14.86 -6.07 3.25
C TYR A 55 15.13 -7.21 2.26
N HIS A 56 14.09 -7.80 1.68
CA HIS A 56 14.23 -8.86 0.69
C HIS A 56 14.26 -8.28 -0.72
N GLU A 57 15.14 -8.85 -1.55
CA GLU A 57 15.14 -8.63 -2.99
C GLU A 57 13.85 -9.22 -3.58
N GLY A 58 13.15 -8.45 -4.40
CA GLY A 58 11.91 -8.88 -4.99
C GLY A 58 11.12 -7.75 -5.66
N PRO A 59 10.15 -8.10 -6.51
CA PRO A 59 9.26 -7.14 -7.12
C PRO A 59 8.33 -6.52 -6.07
N MET A 60 8.27 -5.20 -6.03
CA MET A 60 7.14 -4.52 -5.39
C MET A 60 6.09 -4.22 -6.44
N GLN A 61 4.84 -4.50 -6.11
CA GLN A 61 3.68 -4.24 -6.97
C GLN A 61 2.66 -3.45 -6.16
N TYR A 62 2.08 -2.44 -6.79
CA TYR A 62 1.19 -1.51 -6.11
C TYR A 62 -0.18 -1.53 -6.75
N TYR A 63 -1.21 -1.67 -5.94
CA TYR A 63 -2.60 -1.74 -6.38
C TYR A 63 -3.44 -0.72 -5.64
N ILE A 64 -4.48 -0.23 -6.31
CA ILE A 64 -5.50 0.64 -5.73
C ILE A 64 -6.87 0.10 -6.08
N VAL A 65 -7.81 0.34 -5.17
CA VAL A 65 -9.22 0.03 -5.34
C VAL A 65 -10.04 1.24 -4.92
N LYS A 66 -11.19 1.43 -5.58
CA LYS A 66 -12.05 2.59 -5.37
C LYS A 66 -13.14 2.21 -4.37
N VAL A 67 -12.98 2.60 -3.12
CA VAL A 67 -14.01 2.43 -2.07
C VAL A 67 -15.40 2.90 -2.57
N PRO A 68 -16.47 2.10 -2.43
CA PRO A 68 -17.83 2.46 -2.79
C PRO A 68 -18.32 3.77 -2.17
N GLU A 69 -19.36 4.32 -2.75
CA GLU A 69 -20.09 5.42 -2.14
C GLU A 69 -20.72 5.00 -0.80
N GLY A 70 -20.54 5.82 0.24
CA GLY A 70 -21.07 5.56 1.58
C GLY A 70 -20.15 4.74 2.48
N GLU A 71 -19.10 4.13 1.91
CA GLU A 71 -18.13 3.32 2.63
C GLU A 71 -16.86 4.12 2.99
N MET A 72 -16.10 3.64 3.99
CA MET A 72 -14.84 4.23 4.41
C MET A 72 -13.66 3.32 4.08
N ALA A 73 -12.55 3.90 3.63
CA ALA A 73 -11.30 3.17 3.37
C ALA A 73 -10.80 2.43 4.62
N ALA A 74 -11.08 2.94 5.82
CA ALA A 74 -10.69 2.31 7.08
C ALA A 74 -11.39 0.97 7.33
N THR A 75 -12.68 0.84 6.97
CA THR A 75 -13.55 -0.27 7.44
C THR A 75 -14.14 -1.13 6.33
N TRP A 76 -14.02 -0.71 5.07
CA TRP A 76 -14.63 -1.40 3.95
C TRP A 76 -13.90 -2.71 3.62
N ASP A 77 -14.65 -3.82 3.63
CA ASP A 77 -14.16 -5.15 3.25
C ASP A 77 -14.39 -5.39 1.75
N GLU A 78 -13.30 -5.48 1.03
CA GLU A 78 -13.15 -5.29 -0.42
C GLU A 78 -13.49 -6.52 -1.26
N ASP A 79 -14.45 -7.34 -0.81
CA ASP A 79 -14.56 -8.76 -1.17
C ASP A 79 -14.91 -9.02 -2.65
N ARG A 80 -15.22 -7.98 -3.45
CA ARG A 80 -15.69 -8.14 -4.86
C ARG A 80 -15.23 -7.06 -5.84
N GLU A 81 -14.22 -6.26 -5.54
CA GLU A 81 -13.83 -5.15 -6.43
C GLU A 81 -12.58 -5.40 -7.29
N ALA A 82 -12.57 -4.72 -8.45
CA ALA A 82 -11.50 -4.78 -9.43
C ALA A 82 -10.32 -3.92 -8.96
N TRP A 83 -9.35 -4.57 -8.30
CA TRP A 83 -8.05 -3.97 -8.03
C TRP A 83 -7.37 -3.54 -9.33
N PHE A 84 -6.91 -2.29 -9.36
CA PHE A 84 -6.13 -1.76 -10.46
C PHE A 84 -4.64 -1.70 -10.08
N LYS A 85 -3.78 -2.33 -10.89
CA LYS A 85 -2.33 -2.21 -10.74
C LYS A 85 -1.88 -0.81 -11.16
N MET A 86 -1.33 -0.05 -10.22
CA MET A 86 -0.78 1.29 -10.48
C MET A 86 0.64 1.26 -11.02
N GLY A 87 1.40 0.23 -10.65
CA GLY A 87 2.79 0.09 -11.07
C GLY A 87 3.47 -1.10 -10.41
N ALA A 88 4.71 -1.34 -10.84
CA ALA A 88 5.62 -2.32 -10.26
C ALA A 88 7.05 -1.81 -10.41
N ASP A 89 7.95 -2.31 -9.57
CA ASP A 89 9.38 -2.11 -9.76
C ASP A 89 9.86 -2.90 -10.99
N ASP A 90 10.79 -2.30 -11.74
CA ASP A 90 11.33 -2.87 -12.96
C ASP A 90 12.44 -3.87 -12.68
N LEU A 91 12.56 -4.86 -13.56
CA LEU A 91 13.71 -5.75 -13.60
C LEU A 91 14.83 -5.10 -14.41
N VAL A 92 15.97 -4.88 -13.77
CA VAL A 92 17.17 -4.29 -14.36
C VAL A 92 18.22 -5.38 -14.55
N ALA A 93 18.63 -5.60 -15.80
CA ALA A 93 19.77 -6.45 -16.11
C ALA A 93 21.08 -5.67 -15.89
N GLN A 94 22.00 -6.24 -15.11
CA GLN A 94 23.38 -5.76 -15.02
C GLN A 94 24.32 -6.94 -15.28
N ILE A 95 25.33 -6.76 -16.13
CA ILE A 95 26.33 -7.78 -16.50
C ILE A 95 25.76 -9.22 -16.57
N LEU A 96 25.89 -10.02 -15.50
CA LEU A 96 25.46 -11.44 -15.43
C LEU A 96 24.32 -11.69 -14.42
N CYS A 97 23.68 -10.65 -13.87
CA CYS A 97 22.66 -10.76 -12.83
C CYS A 97 21.45 -9.85 -13.07
N LEU A 98 20.31 -10.28 -12.56
CA LEU A 98 19.07 -9.51 -12.55
C LEU A 98 18.89 -8.87 -11.18
N PHE A 99 18.47 -7.61 -11.17
CA PHE A 99 18.17 -6.85 -9.96
C PHE A 99 16.83 -6.15 -10.12
N TRP A 100 16.10 -5.94 -9.03
CA TRP A 100 14.96 -5.03 -9.04
C TRP A 100 15.43 -3.58 -8.92
N SER A 101 14.70 -2.65 -9.54
CA SER A 101 15.01 -1.21 -9.52
C SER A 101 15.01 -0.58 -8.12
N ASN A 102 14.48 -1.29 -7.12
CA ASN A 102 14.48 -0.92 -5.71
C ASN A 102 15.67 -1.46 -4.90
N TRP A 103 16.59 -2.20 -5.55
CA TRP A 103 17.73 -2.83 -4.87
C TRP A 103 18.50 -1.83 -4.00
N LEU A 104 18.78 -2.22 -2.75
CA LEU A 104 19.43 -1.43 -1.69
C LEU A 104 18.69 -0.18 -1.19
N LYS A 105 17.55 0.20 -1.78
CA LYS A 105 16.82 1.41 -1.35
C LYS A 105 16.10 1.23 -0.01
N ARG A 106 15.80 -0.01 0.39
CA ARG A 106 14.99 -0.35 1.58
C ARG A 106 13.63 0.37 1.63
N GLU A 107 13.15 0.74 0.47
CA GLU A 107 11.93 1.51 0.27
C GLU A 107 11.18 0.96 -0.93
N ALA A 108 9.85 0.94 -0.82
CA ALA A 108 8.93 0.71 -1.91
C ALA A 108 8.16 2.01 -2.15
N GLN A 109 8.14 2.49 -3.39
CA GLN A 109 7.57 3.78 -3.75
C GLN A 109 6.55 3.63 -4.87
N ALA A 110 5.39 4.27 -4.70
CA ALA A 110 4.33 4.30 -5.70
C ALA A 110 3.85 5.73 -5.92
N THR A 111 3.66 6.12 -7.18
CA THR A 111 3.04 7.42 -7.51
C THR A 111 1.58 7.19 -7.88
N LEU A 112 0.67 7.89 -7.20
CA LEU A 112 -0.75 7.83 -7.54
C LEU A 112 -0.98 8.35 -8.96
N PRO A 113 -1.73 7.65 -9.83
CA PRO A 113 -2.00 8.15 -11.18
C PRO A 113 -2.68 9.53 -11.14
N LYS A 114 -2.17 10.48 -11.91
CA LYS A 114 -2.73 11.85 -11.98
C LYS A 114 -4.17 11.89 -12.51
N ALA A 115 -4.55 10.89 -13.30
CA ALA A 115 -5.87 10.76 -13.89
C ALA A 115 -6.91 10.11 -12.97
N LEU A 116 -6.54 9.76 -11.73
CA LEU A 116 -7.52 9.23 -10.77
C LEU A 116 -8.64 10.24 -10.54
N THR A 117 -9.88 9.79 -10.69
CA THR A 117 -11.05 10.55 -10.24
C THR A 117 -10.97 10.71 -8.72
N MET A 118 -10.58 11.91 -8.29
CA MET A 118 -10.44 12.25 -6.88
C MET A 118 -11.83 12.31 -6.22
N ARG A 119 -12.00 11.62 -5.10
CA ARG A 119 -13.16 11.79 -4.22
C ARG A 119 -12.66 12.00 -2.80
N ARG A 120 -13.30 12.93 -2.08
CA ARG A 120 -13.14 13.04 -0.63
C ARG A 120 -13.81 11.81 0.01
N ILE A 121 -13.02 10.88 0.53
CA ILE A 121 -13.53 9.85 1.43
C ILE A 121 -13.73 10.53 2.80
N PRO A 122 -14.88 10.32 3.48
CA PRO A 122 -15.07 10.87 4.82
C PRO A 122 -13.90 10.44 5.73
N VAL A 123 -13.26 11.41 6.38
CA VAL A 123 -12.25 11.15 7.41
C VAL A 123 -13.03 10.91 8.71
N ALA A 124 -12.79 9.79 9.40
CA ALA A 124 -13.33 9.59 10.73
C ALA A 124 -12.73 10.66 11.67
N ASN A 125 -13.59 11.34 12.43
CA ASN A 125 -13.18 12.30 13.47
C ASN A 125 -12.51 11.59 14.64
#